data_AF-F7QET7-F1
#
_entry.id   AF-F7QET7-F1
#
_cell.length_a   1.000
_cell.length_b   1.000
_cell.length_c   1.000
_cell.angle_alpha   90.00
_cell.angle_beta   90.00
_cell.angle_gamma   90.00
#
_symmetry.space_group_name_H-M   'P 1'
#
loop_
_entity.id
_entity.type
_entity.pdbx_description
1 polymer ?
#
loop_
_entity_poly.entity_id
_entity_poly.type
_entity_poly.pdbx_seq_one_letter_code
_entity_poly.pdbx_strand_id
1 'polypeptide(L)'
;MVGIPEMSASIRDVATMAHSMNDRAMPKGESFGLEATNFYDPPMATITNGTHIAQIAIDPVTGLVEIERYVVVHDCGRLINPLIVDGQIHGAVVQGISSVLSEAFYYDDQGQALSLASRSPNYEQSPGIVRGFPSAPHP
;
A
#
# COMPACT_ATOMS: atom_id res chain seq x y z
N MET A 1 0.59 33.20 -13.30
CA MET A 1 -0.25 33.22 -14.51
C MET A 1 -1.67 32.85 -14.07
N VAL A 2 -2.60 33.80 -14.12
CA VAL A 2 -4.01 33.57 -13.76
C VAL A 2 -4.69 32.96 -15.00
N GLY A 3 -5.31 31.79 -14.87
CA GLY A 3 -6.02 31.15 -15.99
C GLY A 3 -7.29 31.91 -16.38
N ILE A 4 -7.85 31.62 -17.56
CA ILE A 4 -9.13 32.17 -18.05
C ILE A 4 -10.19 31.05 -17.97
N PRO A 5 -10.98 30.96 -16.88
CA PRO A 5 -11.88 29.82 -16.65
C PRO A 5 -12.99 29.67 -17.70
N GLU A 6 -13.38 30.79 -18.30
CA GLU A 6 -14.38 30.88 -19.38
C GLU A 6 -13.95 30.08 -20.63
N MET A 7 -12.64 29.90 -20.84
CA MET A 7 -12.08 29.12 -21.95
C MET A 7 -11.71 27.73 -21.45
N SER A 8 -12.66 26.80 -21.54
CA SER A 8 -12.47 25.41 -21.14
C SER A 8 -13.01 24.45 -22.20
N ALA A 9 -12.45 23.25 -22.21
CA ALA A 9 -12.96 22.10 -22.95
C ALA A 9 -12.90 20.89 -22.03
N SER A 10 -13.90 20.01 -22.11
CA SER A 10 -13.85 18.78 -21.32
C SER A 10 -12.90 17.77 -21.96
N ILE A 11 -12.36 16.83 -21.15
CA ILE A 11 -11.56 15.72 -21.69
C ILE A 11 -12.36 14.89 -22.72
N ARG A 12 -13.69 14.85 -22.57
CA ARG A 12 -14.60 14.22 -23.52
C ARG A 12 -14.56 14.94 -24.87
N ASP A 13 -14.67 16.27 -24.87
CA ASP A 13 -14.66 17.06 -26.12
C ASP A 13 -13.34 16.88 -26.88
N VAL A 14 -12.22 16.84 -26.13
CA VAL A 14 -10.89 16.57 -26.68
C VAL A 14 -10.81 15.17 -27.26
N ALA A 15 -11.29 14.15 -26.53
CA ALA A 15 -11.29 12.76 -27.01
C ALA A 15 -12.17 12.60 -28.25
N THR A 16 -13.35 13.21 -28.29
CA THR A 16 -14.23 13.20 -29.47
C THR A 16 -13.51 13.81 -30.66
N MET A 17 -12.90 14.98 -30.51
CA MET A 17 -12.15 15.61 -31.60
C MET A 17 -10.99 14.73 -32.08
N ALA A 18 -10.22 14.13 -31.15
CA ALA A 18 -9.07 13.29 -31.48
C ALA A 18 -9.45 12.00 -32.24
N HIS A 19 -10.68 11.51 -32.10
CA HIS A 19 -11.17 10.30 -32.78
C HIS A 19 -12.13 10.56 -33.96
N SER A 20 -12.56 11.81 -34.19
CA SER A 20 -13.43 12.19 -35.31
C SER A 20 -12.66 12.27 -36.63
N MET A 21 -12.40 11.10 -37.24
CA MET A 21 -11.68 11.02 -38.53
C MET A 21 -12.40 11.70 -39.71
N ASN A 22 -13.71 11.97 -39.61
CA ASN A 22 -14.54 12.48 -40.71
C ASN A 22 -15.06 13.91 -40.55
N ASP A 23 -15.18 14.45 -39.33
CA ASP A 23 -15.96 15.67 -39.09
C ASP A 23 -15.14 16.94 -38.78
N ARG A 24 -13.87 16.81 -38.37
CA ARG A 24 -13.00 17.96 -38.02
C ARG A 24 -11.53 17.68 -38.30
N ALA A 25 -10.82 18.68 -38.83
CA ALA A 25 -9.37 18.61 -38.98
C ALA A 25 -8.66 18.76 -37.63
N MET A 26 -7.63 17.93 -37.40
CA MET A 26 -6.79 18.05 -36.21
C MET A 26 -6.06 19.40 -36.18
N PRO A 27 -5.78 19.96 -34.99
CA PRO A 27 -4.87 21.07 -34.84
C PRO A 27 -3.53 20.79 -35.54
N LYS A 28 -2.91 21.84 -36.05
CA LYS A 28 -1.69 21.70 -36.84
C LYS A 28 -0.57 21.05 -36.02
N GLY A 29 -0.06 19.91 -36.49
CA GLY A 29 1.02 19.16 -35.85
C GLY A 29 0.56 17.99 -34.97
N GLU A 30 -0.75 17.84 -34.77
CA GLU A 30 -1.33 16.74 -33.98
C GLU A 30 -1.76 15.58 -34.86
N SER A 31 -1.58 14.35 -34.37
CA SER A 31 -2.15 13.14 -34.96
C SER A 31 -3.51 12.81 -34.35
N PHE A 32 -4.31 12.00 -35.06
CA PHE A 32 -5.51 11.41 -34.46
C PHE A 32 -5.17 10.43 -33.33
N GLY A 33 -6.12 10.21 -32.43
CA GLY A 33 -5.99 9.35 -31.25
C GLY A 33 -5.75 10.12 -29.95
N LEU A 34 -6.18 9.54 -28.83
CA LEU A 34 -5.93 10.05 -27.48
C LEU A 34 -5.37 8.94 -26.61
N GLU A 35 -4.13 8.56 -26.88
CA GLU A 35 -3.41 7.52 -26.16
C GLU A 35 -1.95 7.92 -25.97
N ALA A 36 -1.36 7.45 -24.87
CA ALA A 36 0.06 7.62 -24.59
C ALA A 36 0.58 6.36 -23.92
N THR A 37 1.75 5.90 -24.36
CA THR A 37 2.51 4.84 -23.68
C THR A 37 3.79 5.47 -23.17
N ASN A 38 4.14 5.18 -21.91
CA ASN A 38 5.39 5.66 -21.32
C ASN A 38 6.10 4.52 -20.59
N PHE A 39 7.42 4.54 -20.63
CA PHE A 39 8.28 3.63 -19.89
C PHE A 39 9.04 4.45 -18.86
N TYR A 40 8.87 4.11 -17.58
CA TYR A 40 9.48 4.83 -16.49
C TYR A 40 10.50 3.93 -15.80
N ASP A 41 11.76 4.37 -15.81
CA ASP A 41 12.84 3.79 -15.03
C ASP A 41 13.17 4.75 -13.87
N PRO A 42 12.84 4.39 -12.61
CA PRO A 42 13.07 5.28 -11.49
C PRO A 42 14.57 5.50 -11.27
N PRO A 43 15.04 6.76 -11.16
CA PRO A 43 16.46 7.05 -10.96
C PRO A 43 16.98 6.51 -9.63
N MET A 44 16.09 6.32 -8.64
CA MET A 44 16.36 5.64 -7.39
C MET A 44 15.09 5.02 -6.82
N ALA A 45 15.25 4.06 -5.92
CA ALA A 45 14.13 3.53 -5.14
C ALA A 45 13.59 4.58 -4.17
N THR A 46 12.26 4.59 -3.97
CA THR A 46 11.61 5.35 -2.92
C THR A 46 11.93 4.74 -1.56
N ILE A 47 12.49 5.55 -0.65
CA ILE A 47 12.82 5.11 0.70
C ILE A 47 11.65 5.46 1.62
N THR A 48 10.84 4.48 1.99
CA THR A 48 9.76 4.66 2.97
C THR A 48 10.25 4.39 4.38
N ASN A 49 9.53 4.87 5.39
CA ASN A 49 9.85 4.59 6.78
C ASN A 49 8.60 4.16 7.56
N GLY A 50 8.82 3.46 8.66
CA GLY A 50 7.76 3.11 9.59
C GLY A 50 8.31 2.89 10.99
N THR A 51 7.50 3.18 11.99
CA THR A 51 7.78 2.91 13.40
C THR A 51 6.65 2.08 13.98
N HIS A 52 7.01 0.96 14.61
CA HIS A 52 6.08 0.01 15.22
C HIS A 52 6.38 -0.08 16.72
N ILE A 53 5.34 -0.03 17.54
CA ILE A 53 5.42 -0.18 19.00
C ILE A 53 4.37 -1.18 19.43
N ALA A 54 4.78 -2.25 20.11
CA ALA A 54 3.89 -3.23 20.71
C ALA A 54 3.99 -3.16 22.23
N GLN A 55 2.85 -3.04 22.89
CA GLN A 55 2.70 -3.28 24.31
C GLN A 55 2.16 -4.70 24.49
N ILE A 56 2.87 -5.52 25.25
CA ILE A 56 2.54 -6.92 25.46
C ILE A 56 2.54 -7.27 26.95
N ALA A 57 1.69 -8.23 27.31
CA ALA A 57 1.72 -8.93 28.58
C ALA A 57 2.20 -10.37 28.37
N ILE A 58 2.92 -10.92 29.34
CA ILE A 58 3.42 -12.29 29.30
C ILE A 58 3.03 -12.99 30.60
N ASP A 59 2.37 -14.14 30.50
CA ASP A 59 2.16 -15.02 31.65
C ASP A 59 3.48 -15.71 32.03
N PRO A 60 4.03 -15.48 33.23
CA PRO A 60 5.33 -16.02 33.63
C PRO A 60 5.33 -17.54 33.82
N VAL A 61 4.16 -18.18 33.97
CA VAL A 61 4.03 -19.63 34.16
C VAL A 61 3.91 -20.35 32.82
N THR A 62 3.08 -19.83 31.92
CA THR A 62 2.77 -20.50 30.65
C THR A 62 3.58 -19.98 29.47
N GLY A 63 4.17 -18.78 29.58
CA GLY A 63 4.84 -18.09 28.49
C GLY A 63 3.89 -17.52 27.43
N LEU A 64 2.57 -17.55 27.69
CA LEU A 64 1.59 -16.99 26.76
C LEU A 64 1.77 -15.47 26.62
N VAL A 65 1.81 -15.00 25.38
CA VAL A 65 1.95 -13.58 25.03
C VAL A 65 0.59 -13.03 24.62
N GLU A 66 0.17 -11.94 25.25
CA GLU A 66 -1.01 -11.16 24.88
C GLU A 66 -0.57 -9.78 24.37
N ILE A 67 -1.14 -9.33 23.25
CA ILE A 67 -0.86 -8.00 22.69
C ILE A 67 -1.94 -7.03 23.16
N GLU A 68 -1.61 -6.20 24.15
CA GLU A 68 -2.55 -5.23 24.72
C GLU A 68 -2.78 -4.04 23.77
N ARG A 69 -1.73 -3.61 23.06
CA ARG A 69 -1.79 -2.47 22.14
C ARG A 69 -0.71 -2.57 21.08
N TYR A 70 -1.07 -2.18 19.85
CA TYR A 70 -0.12 -2.02 18.76
C TYR A 70 -0.25 -0.64 18.14
N VAL A 71 0.85 0.08 17.98
CA VAL A 71 0.90 1.40 17.36
C VAL A 71 1.82 1.35 16.16
N VAL A 72 1.35 1.86 15.04
CA VAL A 72 2.13 1.95 13.81
C VAL A 72 2.02 3.34 13.19
N VAL A 73 3.17 3.88 12.84
CA VAL A 73 3.30 5.11 12.06
C VAL A 73 4.05 4.75 10.80
N HIS A 74 3.50 5.09 9.63
CA HIS A 74 4.12 4.76 8.34
C HIS A 74 4.14 6.00 7.44
N ASP A 75 5.31 6.30 6.89
CA ASP A 75 5.54 7.36 5.91
C ASP A 75 5.93 6.71 4.57
N CYS A 76 5.02 6.78 3.61
CA CYS A 76 5.23 6.36 2.23
C CYS A 76 5.09 7.52 1.24
N GLY A 77 5.20 8.77 1.73
CA GLY A 77 4.99 9.96 0.94
C GLY A 77 3.52 10.19 0.59
N ARG A 78 3.24 10.49 -0.69
CA ARG A 78 1.88 10.87 -1.12
C ARG A 78 0.97 9.66 -1.23
N LEU A 79 -0.03 9.63 -0.34
CA LEU A 79 -1.09 8.62 -0.38
C LEU A 79 -1.98 8.83 -1.62
N ILE A 80 -2.06 7.81 -2.48
CA ILE A 80 -3.02 7.77 -3.60
C ILE A 80 -4.42 7.44 -3.06
N ASN A 81 -4.52 6.41 -2.22
CA ASN A 81 -5.75 6.00 -1.56
C ASN A 81 -5.47 5.63 -0.10
N PRO A 82 -5.84 6.50 0.86
CA PRO A 82 -5.59 6.26 2.28
C PRO A 82 -6.24 4.97 2.81
N LEU A 83 -7.41 4.56 2.30
CA LEU A 83 -8.11 3.35 2.77
C LEU A 83 -7.37 2.07 2.36
N ILE A 84 -6.78 2.04 1.17
CA ILE A 84 -5.99 0.90 0.71
C ILE A 84 -4.71 0.80 1.53
N VAL A 85 -4.03 1.93 1.74
CA VAL A 85 -2.80 1.97 2.55
C VAL A 85 -3.07 1.48 3.97
N ASP A 86 -4.20 1.88 4.55
CA ASP A 86 -4.64 1.40 5.85
C ASP A 86 -4.82 -0.14 5.90
N GLY A 87 -5.49 -0.70 4.89
CA GLY A 87 -5.65 -2.14 4.75
C GLY A 87 -4.33 -2.89 4.61
N GLN A 88 -3.36 -2.32 3.89
CA GLN A 88 -2.02 -2.89 3.76
C GLN A 88 -1.26 -2.90 5.09
N ILE A 89 -1.30 -1.78 5.83
CA ILE A 89 -0.66 -1.68 7.15
C ILE A 89 -1.25 -2.72 8.11
N HIS A 90 -2.58 -2.84 8.15
CA HIS A 90 -3.27 -3.84 8.95
C HIS A 90 -2.86 -5.28 8.59
N GLY A 91 -2.90 -5.62 7.29
CA GLY A 91 -2.51 -6.96 6.83
C GLY A 91 -1.07 -7.30 7.21
N ALA A 92 -0.15 -6.36 7.01
CA ALA A 92 1.26 -6.52 7.36
C ALA A 92 1.48 -6.70 8.86
N VAL A 93 0.79 -5.92 9.71
CA VAL A 93 0.89 -6.06 11.18
C VAL A 93 0.39 -7.43 11.63
N VAL A 94 -0.78 -7.85 11.15
CA VAL A 94 -1.33 -9.17 11.50
C VAL A 94 -0.40 -10.28 11.03
N GLN A 95 0.11 -10.21 9.81
CA GLN A 95 1.06 -11.20 9.28
C GLN A 95 2.35 -11.23 10.11
N GLY A 96 2.93 -10.07 10.43
CA GLY A 96 4.15 -10.00 11.24
C GLY A 96 3.96 -10.60 12.64
N ILE A 97 2.83 -10.32 13.29
CA ILE A 97 2.47 -10.93 14.58
C ILE A 97 2.33 -12.45 14.45
N SER A 98 1.66 -12.92 13.39
CA SER A 98 1.50 -14.36 13.09
C SER A 98 2.84 -15.06 12.98
N SER A 99 3.75 -14.44 12.22
CA SER A 99 5.08 -15.02 11.97
C SER A 99 5.91 -15.14 13.25
N VAL A 100 5.83 -14.15 14.13
CA VAL A 100 6.59 -14.15 15.40
C VAL A 100 6.00 -15.12 16.43
N LEU A 101 4.67 -15.18 16.55
CA LEU A 101 4.02 -15.90 17.64
C LEU A 101 3.53 -17.31 17.27
N SER A 102 3.46 -17.67 15.99
CA SER A 102 2.76 -18.88 15.56
C SER A 102 3.34 -19.61 14.34
N GLU A 103 4.17 -18.96 13.51
CA GLU A 103 4.86 -19.63 12.41
C GLU A 103 6.21 -20.16 12.89
N ALA A 104 6.33 -21.48 12.97
CA ALA A 104 7.60 -22.16 13.11
C ALA A 104 7.63 -23.35 12.14
N PHE A 105 8.72 -23.44 11.37
CA PHE A 105 8.98 -24.59 10.51
C PHE A 105 9.91 -25.54 11.24
N TYR A 106 9.34 -26.64 11.72
CA TYR A 106 10.09 -27.71 12.34
C TYR A 106 10.44 -28.74 11.29
N TYR A 107 11.70 -29.15 11.27
CA TYR A 107 12.19 -30.24 10.46
C TYR A 107 12.77 -31.32 11.37
N ASP A 108 12.63 -32.58 10.99
CA ASP A 108 13.34 -33.66 11.65
C ASP A 108 14.82 -33.74 11.19
N ASP A 109 15.57 -34.64 11.80
CA ASP A 109 16.99 -34.86 11.51
C ASP A 109 17.26 -35.35 10.07
N GLN A 110 16.22 -35.76 9.34
CA GLN A 110 16.28 -36.18 7.94
C GLN A 110 15.85 -35.07 6.97
N GLY A 111 15.51 -33.88 7.50
CA GLY A 111 15.05 -32.74 6.71
C GLY A 111 13.59 -32.82 6.29
N GLN A 112 12.79 -33.72 6.88
CA GLN A 112 11.35 -33.78 6.62
C GLN A 112 10.62 -32.75 7.48
N ALA A 113 9.72 -31.98 6.85
CA ALA A 113 8.90 -31.00 7.55
C ALA A 113 7.92 -31.69 8.52
N LEU A 114 8.02 -31.32 9.80
CA LEU A 114 7.15 -31.77 10.89
C LEU A 114 5.94 -30.86 11.10
N SER A 115 5.98 -29.65 10.52
CA SER A 115 4.93 -28.63 10.59
C SER A 115 4.37 -28.38 9.19
N LEU A 116 3.14 -28.83 8.92
CA LEU A 116 2.45 -28.69 7.62
C LEU A 116 1.43 -27.53 7.59
N ALA A 117 1.11 -26.93 8.74
CA ALA A 117 0.23 -25.78 8.84
C ALA A 117 0.64 -24.92 10.04
N SER A 118 1.00 -23.66 9.77
CA SER A 118 1.12 -22.69 10.85
C SER A 118 -0.27 -22.25 11.30
N ARG A 119 -0.42 -22.05 12.61
CA ARG A 119 -1.61 -21.47 13.20
C ARG A 119 -1.66 -19.98 12.86
N SER A 120 -2.50 -19.59 11.90
CA SER A 120 -2.79 -18.18 11.69
C SER A 120 -3.60 -17.64 12.89
N PRO A 121 -3.28 -16.46 13.43
CA PRO A 121 -4.09 -15.83 14.46
C PRO A 121 -5.47 -15.50 13.92
N ASN A 122 -6.47 -15.63 14.80
CA ASN A 122 -7.85 -15.25 14.51
C ASN A 122 -8.09 -13.77 14.79
N TYR A 123 -9.17 -13.20 14.23
CA TYR A 123 -9.51 -11.76 14.35
C TYR A 123 -9.54 -11.26 15.80
N GLU A 124 -9.90 -12.11 16.77
CA GLU A 124 -9.95 -11.78 18.20
C GLU A 124 -8.58 -11.51 18.81
N GLN A 125 -7.50 -11.98 18.18
CA GLN A 125 -6.12 -11.72 18.57
C GLN A 125 -5.54 -10.47 17.87
N SER A 126 -6.35 -9.74 17.09
CA SER A 126 -5.94 -8.50 16.44
C SER A 126 -5.95 -7.35 17.45
N PRO A 127 -4.79 -6.77 17.80
CA PRO A 127 -4.75 -5.66 18.75
C PRO A 127 -5.43 -4.42 18.16
N GLY A 128 -5.95 -3.55 19.01
CA GLY A 128 -6.39 -2.22 18.58
C GLY A 128 -5.19 -1.43 18.02
N ILE A 129 -5.16 -1.23 16.70
CA ILE A 129 -4.07 -0.53 16.01
C ILE A 129 -4.30 0.98 16.06
N VAL A 130 -3.43 1.71 16.77
CA VAL A 130 -3.40 3.19 16.78
C VAL A 130 -2.42 3.70 15.73
N ARG A 131 -2.81 4.75 14.99
CA ARG A 131 -2.17 5.14 13.72
C ARG A 131 -1.68 6.58 13.69
N GLY A 132 -0.61 6.83 12.95
CA GLY A 132 -0.15 8.17 12.58
C GLY A 132 0.36 8.21 11.15
N PHE A 133 0.05 9.29 10.42
CA PHE A 133 0.53 9.55 9.06
C PHE A 133 1.28 10.90 9.03
N PRO A 134 2.59 10.93 9.30
CA PRO A 134 3.40 12.08 8.92
C PRO A 134 3.45 12.14 7.38
N SER A 135 3.33 13.34 6.82
CA SER A 135 3.47 13.54 5.38
C SER A 135 4.80 14.25 5.10
N ALA A 136 5.79 13.51 4.61
CA ALA A 136 6.96 14.09 3.97
C ALA A 136 6.86 13.82 2.46
N PRO A 137 6.80 14.85 1.60
CA PRO A 137 6.92 14.62 0.15
C PRO A 137 8.31 14.06 -0.16
N HIS A 138 8.37 12.98 -0.92
CA HIS A 138 9.63 12.53 -1.53
C HIS A 138 10.08 13.56 -2.59
N PRO A 139 11.39 13.83 -2.70
CA PRO A 139 11.95 14.66 -3.77
C PRO A 139 11.74 14.06 -5.17
#